data_AF-A0A1R2BF58-F1
#
_entry.id   AF-A0A1R2BF58-F1
#
_cell.length_a   1.000
_cell.length_b   1.000
_cell.length_c   1.000
_cell.angle_alpha   90.00
_cell.angle_beta   90.00
_cell.angle_gamma   90.00
#
_symmetry.space_group_name_H-M   'P 1'
#
loop_
_entity.id
_entity.type
_entity.pdbx_description
1 polymer ?
#
loop_
_entity_poly.entity_id
_entity_poly.type
_entity_poly.pdbx_seq_one_letter_code
_entity_poly.pdbx_strand_id
1 'polypeptide(L)'
;METAMQALRPGYNQSGIPIQLQGNFFKFYHKQISFCLQRYSVFFTPDISYSLSKLRAKIIFMAKPQIVEHLGQFVFANTIIFSLQTSPEFIIETSYDNLNYTLRITPTGSLSQPKEIMHFYNKFFNRVQGMLKLVMIGRKFYDLDKAIKLSQHKLIIWPGYVNSVGYYEEGCLLNVDVSHRYLREITIYDQIKKIKKKSPHNFREVIAKLLIGASALTIYNKKSYKIDILIGICLHQVILKKMAKK
;
A
#
# COMPACT_ATOMS: atom_id res chain seq x y z
N MET A 1 -22.35 26.44 -1.46
CA MET A 1 -22.22 24.99 -1.23
C MET A 1 -22.50 24.76 0.24
N GLU A 2 -23.71 24.28 0.57
CA GLU A 2 -24.06 23.92 1.95
C GLU A 2 -23.09 22.85 2.45
N THR A 3 -22.41 23.16 3.54
CA THR A 3 -21.56 22.20 4.23
C THR A 3 -22.50 21.22 4.91
N ALA A 4 -22.69 20.04 4.32
CA ALA A 4 -23.54 19.00 4.92
C ALA A 4 -23.08 18.74 6.36
N MET A 5 -23.89 19.15 7.34
CA MET A 5 -23.60 18.89 8.75
C MET A 5 -23.65 17.39 8.97
N GLN A 6 -22.52 16.84 9.41
CA GLN A 6 -22.41 15.43 9.73
C GLN A 6 -23.27 15.16 10.98
N ALA A 7 -24.30 14.32 10.86
CA ALA A 7 -25.18 13.98 11.98
C ALA A 7 -24.34 13.42 13.14
N LEU A 8 -24.51 14.00 14.33
CA LEU A 8 -23.86 13.53 15.54
C LEU A 8 -24.54 12.26 16.03
N ARG A 9 -23.75 11.31 16.57
CA ARG A 9 -24.29 10.07 17.15
C ARG A 9 -25.22 10.44 18.31
N PRO A 10 -26.46 9.90 18.37
CA PRO A 10 -27.45 10.25 19.40
C PRO A 10 -27.15 9.66 20.80
N GLY A 11 -25.91 9.19 21.04
CA GLY A 11 -25.50 8.53 22.29
C GLY A 11 -25.46 7.00 22.21
N TYR A 12 -25.34 6.37 23.38
CA TYR A 12 -25.35 4.91 23.54
C TYR A 12 -26.75 4.42 23.89
N ASN A 13 -27.13 3.27 23.31
CA ASN A 13 -28.36 2.60 23.71
C ASN A 13 -28.17 1.94 25.09
N GLN A 14 -29.13 2.11 25.99
CA GLN A 14 -29.12 1.55 27.36
C GLN A 14 -29.97 0.28 27.51
N SER A 15 -30.67 -0.16 26.45
CA SER A 15 -31.46 -1.39 26.51
C SER A 15 -30.62 -2.66 26.32
N GLY A 16 -31.10 -3.77 26.87
CA GLY A 16 -30.47 -5.09 26.73
C GLY A 16 -29.60 -5.50 27.93
N ILE A 17 -28.96 -6.66 27.80
CA ILE A 17 -28.06 -7.21 28.82
C ILE A 17 -26.63 -7.04 28.31
N PRO A 18 -25.71 -6.42 29.07
CA PRO A 18 -24.34 -6.22 28.65
C PRO A 18 -23.63 -7.57 28.50
N ILE A 19 -22.90 -7.72 27.40
CA ILE A 19 -22.06 -8.89 27.13
C ILE A 19 -20.62 -8.45 26.90
N GLN A 20 -19.67 -9.27 27.34
CA GLN A 20 -18.26 -9.03 27.08
C GLN A 20 -17.92 -9.50 25.67
N LEU A 21 -17.37 -8.59 24.87
CA LEU A 21 -16.93 -8.87 23.50
C LEU A 21 -15.42 -8.69 23.39
N GLN A 22 -14.82 -9.47 22.50
CA GLN A 22 -13.46 -9.28 22.05
C GLN A 22 -13.47 -8.90 20.57
N GLY A 23 -12.64 -7.92 20.22
CA GLY A 23 -12.45 -7.49 18.85
C GLY A 23 -10.98 -7.57 18.46
N ASN A 24 -10.72 -7.62 17.16
CA ASN A 24 -9.37 -7.60 16.60
C ASN A 24 -8.79 -6.18 16.51
N PHE A 25 -9.07 -5.36 17.53
CA PHE A 25 -8.62 -3.98 17.66
C PHE A 25 -7.64 -3.88 18.82
N PHE A 26 -6.47 -3.33 18.53
CA PHE A 26 -5.36 -3.22 19.45
C PHE A 26 -5.11 -1.76 19.79
N LYS A 27 -5.15 -1.44 21.09
CA LYS A 27 -4.68 -0.15 21.61
C LYS A 27 -3.16 -0.12 21.54
N PHE A 28 -2.60 1.03 21.18
CA PHE A 28 -1.17 1.27 21.23
C PHE A 28 -0.91 2.63 21.88
N TYR A 29 0.16 2.70 22.66
CA TYR A 29 0.47 3.87 23.46
C TYR A 29 1.87 4.39 23.15
N HIS A 30 2.05 5.70 23.31
CA HIS A 30 3.36 6.31 23.23
C HIS A 30 4.12 6.05 24.52
N LYS A 31 5.40 5.65 24.37
CA LYS A 31 6.29 5.48 25.52
C LYS A 31 6.63 6.82 26.20
N GLN A 32 6.55 7.93 25.45
CA GLN A 32 6.83 9.28 25.94
C GLN A 32 5.52 10.07 26.09
N ILE A 33 5.42 10.81 27.21
CA ILE A 33 4.23 11.58 27.61
C ILE A 33 4.08 12.85 26.75
N SER A 34 5.18 13.48 26.32
CA SER A 34 5.20 14.66 25.45
C SER A 34 5.25 14.29 23.97
N PHE A 35 4.30 13.47 23.50
CA PHE A 35 4.21 13.10 22.08
C PHE A 35 3.59 14.25 21.28
N CYS A 36 4.42 15.03 20.58
CA CYS A 36 3.96 16.04 19.63
C CYS A 36 4.60 15.79 18.27
N LEU A 37 3.84 15.14 17.38
CA LEU A 37 4.31 14.83 16.04
C LEU A 37 4.22 16.09 15.16
N GLN A 38 5.33 16.50 14.59
CA GLN A 38 5.44 17.63 13.68
C GLN A 38 5.31 17.19 12.23
N ARG A 39 4.74 18.06 11.40
CA ARG A 39 4.67 17.90 9.94
C ARG A 39 5.58 18.87 9.24
N TYR A 40 6.21 18.37 8.18
CA TYR A 40 7.01 19.16 7.27
C TYR A 40 6.55 18.91 5.83
N SER A 41 6.33 19.97 5.06
CA SER A 41 6.14 19.84 3.62
C SER A 41 7.50 19.69 2.94
N VAL A 42 7.54 18.87 1.89
CA VAL A 42 8.75 18.64 1.09
C VAL A 42 8.52 19.13 -0.33
N PHE A 43 9.27 20.16 -0.70
CA PHE A 43 9.34 20.68 -2.06
C PHE A 43 10.60 20.16 -2.75
N PHE A 44 10.46 19.76 -4.02
CA PHE A 44 11.55 19.20 -4.82
C PHE A 44 11.85 20.17 -5.97
N THR A 45 13.13 20.47 -6.17
CA THR A 45 13.63 21.21 -7.34
C THR A 45 14.67 20.33 -8.02
N PRO A 46 14.47 19.89 -9.29
CA PRO A 46 13.30 20.12 -10.13
C PRO A 46 12.02 19.45 -9.60
N ASP A 47 10.85 19.99 -9.99
CA ASP A 47 9.56 19.45 -9.54
C ASP A 47 9.35 18.01 -10.02
N ILE A 48 8.75 17.21 -9.15
CA ILE A 48 8.48 15.79 -9.40
C ILE A 48 6.99 15.55 -9.24
N SER A 49 6.31 15.12 -10.29
CA SER A 49 4.88 14.80 -10.24
C SER A 49 4.50 13.90 -9.05
N TYR A 50 3.39 14.21 -8.38
CA TYR A 50 2.82 13.40 -7.30
C TYR A 50 2.61 11.92 -7.66
N SER A 51 2.38 11.64 -8.95
CA SER A 51 2.21 10.29 -9.49
C SER A 51 3.49 9.44 -9.40
N LEU A 52 4.66 10.08 -9.32
CA LEU A 52 5.98 9.47 -9.23
C LEU A 52 6.45 9.29 -7.78
N SER A 53 5.54 8.92 -6.88
CA SER A 53 5.80 8.74 -5.43
C SER A 53 6.99 7.83 -5.11
N LYS A 54 7.27 6.83 -5.95
CA LYS A 54 8.44 5.95 -5.77
C LYS A 54 9.76 6.65 -6.00
N LEU A 55 9.82 7.56 -6.98
CA LEU A 55 11.03 8.35 -7.25
C LEU A 55 11.26 9.34 -6.10
N ARG A 56 10.21 10.06 -5.67
CA ARG A 56 10.26 10.97 -4.51
C ARG A 56 10.77 10.24 -3.26
N ALA A 57 10.25 9.04 -2.99
CA ALA A 57 10.71 8.23 -1.86
C ALA A 57 12.20 7.83 -1.97
N LYS A 58 12.66 7.42 -3.16
CA LYS A 58 14.08 7.08 -3.37
C LYS A 58 15.00 8.28 -3.09
N ILE A 59 14.66 9.45 -3.62
CA ILE A 59 15.44 10.68 -3.42
C ILE A 59 15.49 11.05 -1.93
N ILE A 60 14.35 11.00 -1.23
CA ILE A 60 14.30 11.24 0.22
C ILE A 60 15.14 10.23 1.00
N PHE A 61 15.20 8.97 0.55
CA PHE A 61 16.04 7.96 1.19
C PHE A 61 17.54 8.14 0.89
N MET A 62 17.93 8.73 -0.24
CA MET A 62 19.32 9.14 -0.49
C MET A 62 19.73 10.27 0.45
N ALA A 63 18.85 11.27 0.61
CA ALA A 63 19.02 12.39 1.54
C ALA A 63 18.83 12.03 3.03
N LYS A 64 18.53 10.76 3.35
CA LYS A 64 18.14 10.33 4.71
C LYS A 64 19.15 10.73 5.79
N PRO A 65 20.48 10.58 5.63
CA PRO A 65 21.44 10.94 6.69
C PRO A 65 21.29 12.41 7.12
N GLN A 66 21.29 13.33 6.14
CA GLN A 66 21.14 14.76 6.39
C GLN A 66 19.77 15.10 6.98
N ILE A 67 18.69 14.47 6.50
CA ILE A 67 17.35 14.69 7.08
C ILE A 67 17.30 14.23 8.55
N VAL A 68 17.97 13.12 8.89
CA VAL A 68 18.02 12.58 10.26
C VAL A 68 18.82 13.49 11.19
N GLU A 69 19.80 14.24 10.70
CA GLU A 69 20.53 15.23 11.52
C GLU A 69 19.61 16.37 11.99
N HIS A 70 18.67 16.80 11.14
CA HIS A 70 17.72 17.87 11.46
C HIS A 70 16.45 17.38 12.17
N LEU A 71 15.94 16.21 11.79
CA LEU A 71 14.61 15.72 12.18
C LEU A 71 14.64 14.37 12.89
N GLY A 72 15.79 13.74 13.08
CA GLY A 72 15.87 12.41 13.68
C GLY A 72 15.11 11.37 12.86
N GLN A 73 14.49 10.39 13.52
CA GLN A 73 13.68 9.40 12.83
C GLN A 73 12.40 10.02 12.27
N PHE A 74 12.11 9.71 11.00
CA PHE A 74 10.97 10.29 10.30
C PHE A 74 10.18 9.27 9.48
N VAL A 75 8.92 9.61 9.19
CA VAL A 75 8.05 8.90 8.25
C VAL A 75 7.73 9.80 7.07
N PHE A 76 8.04 9.34 5.87
CA PHE A 76 7.75 10.06 4.63
C PHE A 76 6.46 9.56 3.97
N ALA A 77 5.57 10.49 3.64
CA ALA A 77 4.29 10.26 2.98
C ALA A 77 4.16 11.11 1.71
N ASN A 78 5.00 10.83 0.72
CA ASN A 78 5.03 11.42 -0.64
C ASN A 78 5.44 12.90 -0.71
N THR A 79 4.79 13.77 0.07
CA THR A 79 5.07 15.21 0.11
C THR A 79 5.18 15.74 1.54
N ILE A 80 4.84 14.91 2.53
CA ILE A 80 4.87 15.26 3.94
C ILE A 80 5.87 14.36 4.64
N ILE A 81 6.70 14.95 5.49
CA ILE A 81 7.52 14.26 6.47
C ILE A 81 6.86 14.45 7.84
N PHE A 82 6.76 13.35 8.58
CA PHE A 82 6.36 13.36 9.99
C PHE A 82 7.57 13.04 10.85
N SER A 83 7.82 13.86 11.87
CA SER A 83 8.90 13.65 12.84
C SER A 83 8.47 14.06 14.25
N LEU A 84 9.08 13.47 15.27
CA LEU A 84 8.93 13.88 16.66
C LEU A 84 9.82 15.08 17.03
N GLN A 85 10.81 15.40 16.20
CA GLN A 85 11.68 16.54 16.41
C GLN A 85 11.17 17.78 15.69
N THR A 86 11.42 18.94 16.31
CA THR A 86 11.11 20.25 15.75
C THR A 86 12.37 20.85 15.16
N SER A 87 12.28 21.37 13.93
CA SER A 87 13.36 22.04 13.24
C SER A 87 12.78 23.22 12.45
N PRO A 88 13.53 24.33 12.27
CA PRO A 88 13.14 25.39 11.34
C PRO A 88 13.13 24.86 9.89
N GLU A 89 12.81 25.72 8.94
CA GLU A 89 12.99 25.35 7.53
C GLU A 89 14.47 25.09 7.22
N PHE A 90 14.74 24.04 6.45
CA PHE A 90 16.09 23.72 5.98
C PHE A 90 16.06 23.19 4.54
N ILE A 91 17.21 23.29 3.89
CA ILE A 91 17.41 22.88 2.50
C ILE A 91 18.49 21.80 2.47
N ILE A 92 18.25 20.76 1.67
CA ILE A 92 19.16 19.65 1.46
C ILE A 92 19.43 19.49 -0.03
N GLU A 93 20.69 19.29 -0.38
CA GLU A 93 21.09 18.92 -1.73
C GLU A 93 21.41 17.44 -1.78
N THR A 94 20.88 16.76 -2.79
CA THR A 94 21.12 15.34 -3.02
C THR A 94 21.14 15.04 -4.51
N SER A 95 21.72 13.91 -4.91
CA SER A 95 21.71 13.47 -6.29
C SER A 95 21.12 12.06 -6.42
N TYR A 96 20.38 11.86 -7.50
CA TYR A 96 19.83 10.55 -7.85
C TYR A 96 19.78 10.44 -9.37
N ASP A 97 20.30 9.35 -9.92
CA ASP A 97 20.31 9.07 -11.37
C ASP A 97 20.97 10.19 -12.20
N ASN A 98 22.13 10.67 -11.72
CA ASN A 98 22.92 11.77 -12.30
C ASN A 98 22.19 13.12 -12.39
N LEU A 99 21.08 13.28 -11.68
CA LEU A 99 20.38 14.56 -11.52
C LEU A 99 20.53 15.05 -10.09
N ASN A 100 20.83 16.34 -9.96
CA ASN A 100 20.87 17.02 -8.68
C ASN A 100 19.45 17.49 -8.31
N TYR A 101 19.09 17.29 -7.05
CA TYR A 101 17.84 17.67 -6.45
C TYR A 101 18.09 18.54 -5.23
N THR A 102 17.39 19.66 -5.17
CA THR A 102 17.29 20.49 -3.97
C THR A 102 15.96 20.18 -3.29
N LEU A 103 16.03 19.77 -2.03
CA LEU A 103 14.90 19.46 -1.17
C LEU A 103 14.72 20.60 -0.18
N ARG A 104 13.61 21.33 -0.29
CA ARG A 104 13.23 22.32 0.71
C ARG A 104 12.20 21.71 1.65
N ILE A 105 12.53 21.66 2.94
CA ILE A 105 11.72 21.02 3.98
C ILE A 105 11.24 22.10 4.94
N THR A 106 9.94 22.39 4.91
CA THR A 106 9.34 23.52 5.64
C THR A 106 8.40 22.99 6.74
N PRO A 107 8.53 23.43 8.00
CA PRO A 107 7.58 23.06 9.05
C PRO A 107 6.18 23.61 8.74
N THR A 108 5.17 22.76 8.88
CA THR A 108 3.76 23.10 8.62
C THR A 108 2.88 23.03 9.87
N GLY A 109 3.47 22.70 11.02
CA GLY A 109 2.78 22.61 12.31
C GLY A 109 2.66 21.19 12.87
N SER A 110 2.01 21.07 14.02
CA SER A 110 1.81 19.81 14.72
C SER A 110 0.58 19.03 14.23
N LEU A 111 0.62 17.71 14.41
CA LEU A 111 -0.48 16.81 14.06
C LEU A 111 -1.56 16.85 15.14
N SER A 112 -2.63 17.61 14.91
CA SER A 112 -3.74 17.77 15.86
C SER A 112 -5.05 17.12 15.39
N GLN A 113 -5.25 16.99 14.07
CA GLN A 113 -6.52 16.49 13.53
C GLN A 113 -6.60 14.96 13.53
N PRO A 114 -7.69 14.34 14.02
CA PRO A 114 -7.85 12.88 14.06
C PRO A 114 -7.61 12.17 12.72
N LYS A 115 -8.09 12.76 11.61
CA LYS A 115 -7.89 12.21 10.25
C LYS A 115 -6.42 12.18 9.87
N GLU A 116 -5.68 13.24 10.17
CA GLU A 116 -4.25 13.31 9.86
C GLU A 116 -3.44 12.32 10.69
N ILE A 117 -3.76 12.22 11.99
CA ILE A 117 -3.17 11.24 12.91
C ILE A 117 -3.40 9.81 12.40
N MET A 118 -4.62 9.51 11.99
CA MET A 118 -4.97 8.23 11.38
C MET A 118 -4.17 7.97 10.10
N HIS A 119 -3.99 8.97 9.23
CA HIS A 119 -3.19 8.83 8.00
C HIS A 119 -1.70 8.58 8.30
N PHE A 120 -1.13 9.29 9.27
CA PHE A 120 0.23 9.05 9.74
C PHE A 120 0.40 7.60 10.21
N TYR A 121 -0.46 7.13 11.11
CA TYR A 121 -0.33 5.78 11.65
C TYR A 121 -0.53 4.70 10.60
N ASN A 122 -1.47 4.88 9.66
CA ASN A 122 -1.59 3.95 8.53
C ASN A 122 -0.28 3.88 7.73
N LYS A 123 0.40 5.01 7.49
CA LYS A 123 1.72 5.01 6.82
C LYS A 123 2.81 4.39 7.68
N PHE A 124 2.83 4.68 8.98
CA PHE A 124 3.77 4.12 9.93
C PHE A 124 3.65 2.59 10.01
N PHE A 125 2.46 2.05 10.25
CA PHE A 125 2.25 0.61 10.32
C PHE A 125 2.50 -0.08 8.98
N ASN A 126 2.20 0.55 7.84
CA ASN A 126 2.59 0.01 6.54
C ASN A 126 4.11 -0.15 6.40
N ARG A 127 4.90 0.77 6.99
CA ARG A 127 6.37 0.63 7.06
C ARG A 127 6.77 -0.52 7.97
N VAL A 128 6.11 -0.67 9.13
CA VAL A 128 6.33 -1.80 10.05
C VAL A 128 6.08 -3.14 9.35
N GLN A 129 5.01 -3.27 8.57
CA GLN A 129 4.75 -4.50 7.79
C GLN A 129 5.88 -4.81 6.81
N GLY A 130 6.46 -3.77 6.17
CA GLY A 130 7.63 -3.94 5.31
C GLY A 130 8.89 -4.38 6.06
N MET A 131 9.08 -3.92 7.31
CA MET A 131 10.17 -4.38 8.18
C MET A 131 10.01 -5.86 8.60
N LEU A 132 8.76 -6.32 8.71
CA LEU A 132 8.42 -7.74 8.91
C LEU A 132 8.57 -8.57 7.62
N LYS A 133 9.17 -8.00 6.56
CA LYS A 133 9.39 -8.62 5.24
C LYS A 133 8.09 -9.05 4.52
N LEU A 134 6.94 -8.48 4.91
CA LEU A 134 5.68 -8.74 4.24
C LEU A 134 5.57 -7.91 2.96
N VAL A 135 5.00 -8.51 1.92
CA VAL A 135 4.77 -7.85 0.63
C VAL A 135 3.36 -7.29 0.57
N MET A 136 3.26 -5.97 0.40
CA MET A 136 1.98 -5.31 0.16
C MET A 136 1.47 -5.64 -1.25
N ILE A 137 0.26 -6.19 -1.32
CA ILE A 137 -0.46 -6.40 -2.58
C ILE A 137 -1.87 -5.86 -2.45
N GLY A 138 -2.17 -4.79 -3.19
CA GLY A 138 -3.36 -3.98 -2.96
C GLY A 138 -3.24 -3.25 -1.63
N ARG A 139 -4.16 -3.51 -0.69
CA ARG A 139 -4.18 -2.93 0.67
C ARG A 139 -3.94 -4.00 1.75
N LYS A 140 -3.34 -5.12 1.38
CA LYS A 140 -3.11 -6.28 2.24
C LYS A 140 -1.65 -6.69 2.19
N PHE A 141 -1.16 -7.32 3.24
CA PHE A 141 0.24 -7.71 3.39
C PHE A 141 0.35 -9.22 3.44
N TYR A 142 1.29 -9.80 2.70
CA TYR A 142 1.44 -11.26 2.60
C TYR A 142 2.88 -11.68 2.86
N ASP A 143 3.02 -12.79 3.58
CA ASP A 143 4.29 -13.47 3.80
C ASP A 143 4.49 -14.49 2.67
N LEU A 144 5.49 -14.25 1.83
CA LEU A 144 5.77 -15.10 0.68
C LEU A 144 6.72 -16.24 1.03
N ASP A 145 7.49 -16.09 2.10
CA ASP A 145 8.43 -17.10 2.58
C ASP A 145 7.65 -18.25 3.26
N LYS A 146 6.46 -17.95 3.79
CA LYS A 146 5.51 -18.92 4.36
C LYS A 146 4.42 -19.38 3.37
N ALA A 147 4.68 -19.32 2.07
CA ALA A 147 3.71 -19.78 1.07
C ALA A 147 3.43 -21.28 1.19
N ILE A 148 2.15 -21.66 1.26
CA ILE A 148 1.71 -23.05 1.36
C ILE A 148 1.29 -23.54 -0.03
N LYS A 149 1.89 -24.62 -0.51
CA LYS A 149 1.54 -25.23 -1.79
C LYS A 149 0.56 -26.39 -1.58
N LEU A 150 -0.57 -26.33 -2.28
CA LEU A 150 -1.56 -27.40 -2.37
C LEU A 150 -1.48 -28.03 -3.77
N SER A 151 -0.44 -28.85 -4.00
CA SER A 151 -0.11 -29.38 -5.32
C SER A 151 -1.24 -30.20 -5.95
N GLN A 152 -2.02 -30.94 -5.14
CA GLN A 152 -3.19 -31.70 -5.58
C GLN A 152 -4.26 -30.81 -6.25
N HIS A 153 -4.34 -29.54 -5.85
CA HIS A 153 -5.30 -28.56 -6.37
C HIS A 153 -4.67 -27.51 -7.30
N LYS A 154 -3.35 -27.58 -7.55
CA LYS A 154 -2.59 -26.56 -8.32
C LYS A 154 -2.78 -25.15 -7.74
N LEU A 155 -2.75 -25.03 -6.42
CA LEU A 155 -2.94 -23.79 -5.69
C LEU A 155 -1.75 -23.48 -4.79
N ILE A 156 -1.44 -22.19 -4.65
CA ILE A 156 -0.53 -21.65 -3.66
C ILE A 156 -1.31 -20.66 -2.79
N ILE A 157 -1.19 -20.80 -1.48
CA ILE A 157 -1.79 -19.90 -0.50
C ILE A 157 -0.68 -19.05 0.09
N TRP A 158 -0.83 -17.73 0.01
CA TRP A 158 0.01 -16.78 0.71
C TRP A 158 -0.72 -16.32 1.97
N PRO A 159 -0.26 -16.68 3.17
CA PRO A 159 -0.79 -16.16 4.42
C PRO A 159 -0.40 -14.69 4.57
N GLY A 160 -1.16 -13.95 5.37
CA GLY A 160 -0.99 -12.53 5.48
C GLY A 160 -1.98 -11.87 6.43
N TYR A 161 -1.94 -10.55 6.43
CA TYR A 161 -2.72 -9.71 7.32
C TYR A 161 -3.30 -8.51 6.57
N VAL A 162 -4.46 -8.07 7.03
CA VAL A 162 -4.97 -6.73 6.76
C VAL A 162 -4.73 -5.91 8.01
N ASN A 163 -4.22 -4.70 7.85
CA ASN A 163 -4.17 -3.75 8.94
C ASN A 163 -4.85 -2.45 8.53
N SER A 164 -5.45 -1.79 9.50
CA SER A 164 -5.95 -0.44 9.33
C SER A 164 -5.94 0.27 10.65
N VAL A 165 -5.69 1.56 10.61
CA VAL A 165 -5.79 2.40 11.80
C VAL A 165 -7.05 3.25 11.69
N GLY A 166 -7.84 3.25 12.76
CA GLY A 166 -9.04 4.05 12.90
C GLY A 166 -8.99 4.92 14.16
N TYR A 167 -9.76 6.01 14.15
CA TYR A 167 -9.95 6.86 15.33
C TYR A 167 -11.36 6.61 15.88
N TYR A 168 -11.42 6.16 17.13
CA TYR A 168 -12.63 5.76 17.85
C TYR A 168 -12.81 6.63 19.10
N GLU A 169 -13.86 6.36 19.87
CA GLU A 169 -14.19 7.12 21.08
C GLU A 169 -13.05 7.11 22.11
N GLU A 170 -12.34 5.99 22.25
CA GLU A 170 -11.16 5.86 23.13
C GLU A 170 -9.83 6.21 22.44
N GLY A 171 -9.88 6.88 21.28
CA GLY A 171 -8.72 7.29 20.51
C GLY A 171 -8.33 6.30 19.40
N CYS A 172 -7.03 6.23 19.10
CA CYS A 172 -6.54 5.55 17.92
C CYS A 172 -6.35 4.05 18.18
N LEU A 173 -6.96 3.20 17.34
CA LEU A 173 -6.86 1.75 17.42
C LEU A 173 -6.29 1.17 16.12
N LEU A 174 -5.44 0.15 16.26
CA LEU A 174 -4.97 -0.66 15.14
C LEU A 174 -5.90 -1.87 15.00
N ASN A 175 -6.63 -1.96 13.90
CA ASN A 175 -7.30 -3.19 13.50
C ASN A 175 -6.31 -4.10 12.77
N VAL A 176 -6.25 -5.38 13.16
CA VAL A 176 -5.47 -6.41 12.46
C VAL A 176 -6.34 -7.63 12.22
N ASP A 177 -6.43 -8.07 10.97
CA ASP A 177 -7.18 -9.26 10.60
C ASP A 177 -6.33 -10.21 9.75
N VAL A 178 -6.62 -11.51 9.83
CA VAL A 178 -5.93 -12.53 9.04
C VAL A 178 -6.46 -12.50 7.61
N SER A 179 -5.57 -12.58 6.62
CA SER A 179 -5.96 -12.65 5.22
C SER A 179 -5.13 -13.66 4.46
N HIS A 180 -5.80 -14.43 3.61
CA HIS A 180 -5.17 -15.41 2.73
C HIS A 180 -5.34 -14.98 1.29
N ARG A 181 -4.27 -15.12 0.51
CA ARG A 181 -4.34 -14.93 -0.94
C ARG A 181 -4.11 -16.24 -1.65
N TYR A 182 -5.09 -16.63 -2.46
CA TYR A 182 -5.06 -17.82 -3.27
C TYR A 182 -4.53 -17.52 -4.66
N LEU A 183 -3.56 -18.31 -5.11
CA LEU A 183 -2.96 -18.23 -6.43
C LEU A 183 -3.06 -19.58 -7.11
N ARG A 184 -3.33 -19.56 -8.41
CA ARG A 184 -3.27 -20.75 -9.24
C ARG A 184 -1.84 -20.96 -9.71
N GLU A 185 -1.36 -22.19 -9.68
CA GLU A 185 -0.08 -22.58 -10.31
C GLU A 185 -0.22 -22.70 -11.83
N ILE A 186 -1.44 -22.66 -12.35
CA ILE A 186 -1.72 -22.74 -13.79
C ILE A 186 -1.38 -21.40 -14.43
N THR A 187 -0.42 -21.40 -15.36
CA THR A 187 -0.05 -20.20 -16.10
C THR A 187 -1.04 -19.90 -17.22
N ILE A 188 -1.07 -18.64 -17.69
CA ILE A 188 -1.85 -18.27 -18.89
C ILE A 188 -1.41 -19.11 -20.09
N TYR A 189 -0.10 -19.39 -20.21
CA TYR A 189 0.45 -20.23 -21.26
C TYR A 189 -0.14 -21.66 -21.24
N ASP A 190 -0.23 -22.27 -20.06
CA ASP A 190 -0.83 -23.61 -19.90
C ASP A 190 -2.31 -23.61 -20.30
N GLN A 191 -3.05 -22.56 -19.96
CA GLN A 191 -4.45 -22.42 -20.36
C GLN A 191 -4.59 -22.30 -21.88
N ILE A 192 -3.76 -21.49 -22.53
CA ILE A 192 -3.74 -21.33 -23.99
C ILE A 192 -3.42 -22.67 -24.66
N LYS A 193 -2.39 -23.38 -24.19
CA LYS A 193 -2.01 -24.70 -24.73
C LYS A 193 -3.15 -25.71 -24.60
N LYS A 194 -3.83 -25.72 -23.45
CA LYS A 194 -4.98 -26.59 -23.19
C LYS A 194 -6.17 -26.27 -24.11
N ILE A 195 -6.49 -25.00 -24.32
CA ILE A 195 -7.58 -24.59 -25.22
C ILE A 195 -7.25 -24.95 -26.67
N LYS A 196 -6.02 -24.66 -27.12
CA LYS A 196 -5.58 -24.99 -28.48
C LYS A 196 -5.70 -26.48 -28.78
N LYS A 197 -5.37 -27.34 -27.81
CA LYS A 197 -5.53 -28.80 -27.94
C LYS A 197 -6.99 -29.25 -28.00
N LYS A 198 -7.89 -28.57 -27.29
CA LYS A 198 -9.32 -28.94 -27.22
C LYS A 198 -10.17 -28.38 -28.38
N SER A 199 -9.83 -27.20 -28.88
CA SER A 199 -10.65 -26.48 -29.88
C SER A 199 -9.76 -25.80 -30.92
N PRO A 200 -9.10 -26.57 -31.80
CA PRO A 200 -8.09 -26.04 -32.72
C PRO A 200 -8.63 -25.06 -33.78
N HIS A 201 -9.93 -25.09 -34.09
CA HIS A 201 -10.53 -24.17 -35.07
C HIS A 201 -10.94 -22.83 -34.44
N ASN A 202 -11.47 -22.82 -33.21
CA ASN A 202 -12.03 -21.62 -32.57
C ASN A 202 -11.24 -21.16 -31.33
N PHE A 203 -10.00 -21.62 -31.16
CA PHE A 203 -9.20 -21.34 -29.96
C PHE A 203 -9.05 -19.85 -29.67
N ARG A 204 -8.94 -19.00 -30.70
CA ARG A 204 -8.72 -17.55 -30.52
C ARG A 204 -9.88 -16.89 -29.78
N GLU A 205 -11.12 -17.17 -30.18
CA GLU A 205 -12.31 -16.62 -29.54
C GLU A 205 -12.49 -17.16 -28.12
N VAL A 206 -12.24 -18.46 -27.91
CA VAL A 206 -12.34 -19.08 -26.58
C VAL A 206 -11.30 -18.50 -25.62
N ILE A 207 -10.07 -18.28 -26.09
CA ILE A 207 -9.01 -17.63 -25.31
C ILE A 207 -9.39 -16.18 -24.98
N ALA A 208 -9.90 -15.42 -25.96
CA ALA A 208 -10.32 -14.05 -25.75
C ALA A 208 -11.43 -13.95 -24.69
N LYS A 209 -12.47 -14.79 -24.80
CA LYS A 209 -13.56 -14.87 -23.81
C LYS A 209 -13.07 -15.25 -22.40
N LEU A 210 -12.05 -16.09 -22.29
CA LEU A 210 -11.51 -16.53 -21.00
C LEU A 210 -10.59 -15.48 -20.35
N LEU A 211 -9.70 -14.88 -21.13
CA LEU A 211 -8.61 -14.05 -20.61
C LEU A 211 -9.00 -12.57 -20.49
N ILE A 212 -9.80 -12.03 -21.41
CA ILE A 212 -10.21 -10.62 -21.34
C ILE A 212 -11.07 -10.41 -20.08
N GLY A 213 -10.72 -9.41 -19.28
CA GLY A 213 -11.32 -9.14 -17.98
C GLY A 213 -10.70 -9.92 -16.82
N ALA A 214 -9.95 -10.99 -17.09
CA ALA A 214 -9.29 -11.78 -16.05
C ALA A 214 -8.12 -11.01 -15.42
N SER A 215 -7.84 -11.33 -14.15
CA SER A 215 -6.68 -10.80 -13.44
C SER A 215 -5.54 -11.81 -13.42
N ALA A 216 -4.34 -11.37 -13.80
CA ALA A 216 -3.12 -12.16 -13.81
C ALA A 216 -2.10 -11.58 -12.83
N LEU A 217 -1.46 -12.43 -12.05
CA LEU A 217 -0.31 -12.07 -11.23
C LEU A 217 0.97 -12.40 -11.99
N THR A 218 1.90 -11.45 -12.08
CA THR A 218 3.24 -11.77 -12.59
C THR A 218 4.19 -12.09 -11.46
N ILE A 219 4.92 -13.19 -11.58
CA ILE A 219 5.80 -13.72 -10.52
C ILE A 219 6.98 -12.78 -10.26
N TYR A 220 7.57 -12.19 -11.31
CA TYR A 220 8.79 -11.39 -11.20
C TYR A 220 8.63 -10.07 -10.42
N ASN A 221 7.49 -9.39 -10.54
CA ASN A 221 7.25 -8.12 -9.83
C ASN A 221 6.12 -8.21 -8.78
N LYS A 222 5.47 -9.38 -8.66
CA LYS A 222 4.36 -9.67 -7.72
C LYS A 222 3.16 -8.72 -7.85
N LYS A 223 2.96 -8.11 -9.03
CA LYS A 223 1.81 -7.24 -9.34
C LYS A 223 0.74 -7.98 -10.09
N SER A 224 -0.49 -7.59 -9.79
CA SER A 224 -1.67 -8.02 -10.51
C SER A 224 -2.03 -7.05 -11.61
N TYR A 225 -2.39 -7.60 -12.75
CA TYR A 225 -2.81 -6.88 -13.94
C TYR A 225 -4.16 -7.41 -14.37
N LYS A 226 -5.06 -6.52 -14.78
CA LYS A 226 -6.25 -6.91 -15.51
C LYS A 226 -5.87 -6.99 -16.99
N ILE A 227 -6.31 -8.05 -17.66
CA ILE A 227 -6.10 -8.23 -19.08
C ILE A 227 -7.24 -7.54 -19.80
N ASP A 228 -6.98 -6.42 -20.46
CA ASP A 228 -8.03 -5.66 -21.16
C ASP A 228 -8.12 -6.05 -22.64
N ILE A 229 -6.98 -6.24 -23.29
CA ILE A 229 -6.88 -6.60 -24.71
C ILE A 229 -5.81 -7.67 -24.94
N LEU A 230 -6.01 -8.48 -25.98
CA LEU A 230 -5.03 -9.43 -26.49
C LEU A 230 -4.54 -8.95 -27.86
N ILE A 231 -3.26 -8.58 -27.95
CA ILE A 231 -2.66 -8.13 -29.22
C ILE A 231 -1.91 -9.32 -29.83
N GLY A 232 -2.62 -10.12 -30.63
CA GLY A 232 -2.08 -11.30 -31.28
C GLY A 232 -1.88 -12.49 -30.34
N ILE A 233 -2.26 -13.69 -30.79
CA ILE A 233 -1.96 -14.95 -30.12
C ILE A 233 -0.85 -15.61 -30.94
N CYS A 234 0.40 -15.18 -30.73
CA CYS A 234 1.55 -15.74 -31.43
C CYS A 234 2.18 -16.85 -30.59
N LEU A 235 2.61 -17.93 -31.25
CA LEU A 235 3.04 -19.22 -30.67
C LEU A 235 4.20 -19.16 -29.67
N HIS A 236 4.80 -18.00 -29.43
CA HIS A 236 5.97 -17.83 -28.55
C HIS A 236 5.84 -16.77 -27.46
N GLN A 237 4.94 -15.78 -27.56
CA GLN A 237 4.76 -14.76 -26.52
C GLN A 237 3.33 -14.21 -26.54
N VAL A 238 2.65 -14.25 -25.40
CA VAL A 238 1.48 -13.40 -25.16
C VAL A 238 2.02 -12.04 -24.72
N ILE A 239 2.04 -11.07 -25.64
CA ILE A 239 2.37 -9.69 -25.32
C ILE A 239 1.14 -9.08 -24.63
N LEU A 240 1.12 -9.11 -23.30
CA LEU A 240 0.13 -8.42 -22.50
C LEU A 240 0.45 -6.91 -22.53
N LYS A 241 -0.23 -6.16 -23.41
CA LYS A 241 -0.10 -4.70 -23.43
C LYS A 241 -0.95 -4.12 -22.29
N LYS A 242 -0.25 -3.47 -21.39
CA LYS A 242 -0.71 -2.90 -20.13
C LYS A 242 -1.52 -1.62 -20.40
N MET A 243 -2.83 -1.60 -20.15
CA MET A 243 -3.61 -0.36 -20.18
C MET A 243 -4.69 -0.30 -19.08
N ALA A 244 -4.25 -0.25 -17.82
CA ALA A 244 -4.79 0.64 -16.77
C ALA A 244 -4.19 0.25 -15.41
N LYS A 245 -3.55 1.21 -14.73
CA LYS A 245 -3.43 1.14 -13.27
C LYS A 245 -4.81 1.50 -12.71
N LYS A 246 -5.43 0.60 -11.94
CA LYS A 246 -6.36 1.03 -10.89
C LYS A 246 -5.55 1.56 -9.71
#